data_AF-A0A3L9ZS00-F1
#
_entry.id   AF-A0A3L9ZS00-F1
#
_cell.length_a   1.000
_cell.length_b   1.000
_cell.length_c   1.000
_cell.angle_alpha   90.00
_cell.angle_beta   90.00
_cell.angle_gamma   90.00
#
_symmetry.space_group_name_H-M   'P 1'
#
loop_
_entity.id
_entity.type
_entity.pdbx_description
1 polymer ?
#
loop_
_entity_poly.entity_id
_entity_poly.type
_entity_poly.pdbx_seq_one_letter_code
_entity_poly.pdbx_strand_id
1 'polypeptide(L)'
;MDEKLKIKISIADRVYPLTVDPSQEEGLRSASKKIDKMIKQFEENYAVRDKQDVLAMCALQFASQTEQKQIDNAIDGEATIERIKKINAVLDQYLDK
;
A
#
# COMPACT_ATOMS: atom_id res chain seq x y z
N MET A 1 28.00 6.62 -0.55
CA MET A 1 27.65 6.54 -1.98
C MET A 1 26.68 5.39 -2.09
N ASP A 2 25.38 5.66 -2.13
CA ASP A 2 24.37 4.62 -2.30
C ASP A 2 24.46 4.09 -3.73
N GLU A 3 25.11 2.93 -3.88
CA GLU A 3 25.16 2.23 -5.15
C GLU A 3 23.75 1.76 -5.51
N LYS A 4 23.17 2.42 -6.51
CA LYS A 4 21.88 2.02 -7.07
C LYS A 4 21.99 0.63 -7.69
N LEU A 5 21.12 -0.27 -7.28
CA LEU A 5 21.06 -1.65 -7.78
C LEU A 5 20.20 -1.73 -9.04
N LYS A 6 20.72 -2.40 -10.07
CA LYS A 6 19.92 -2.77 -11.25
C LYS A 6 19.23 -4.10 -11.00
N ILE A 7 17.92 -4.07 -10.85
CA ILE A 7 17.10 -5.26 -10.64
C ILE A 7 16.20 -5.53 -11.86
N LYS A 8 15.79 -6.78 -12.02
CA LYS A 8 14.80 -7.18 -13.02
C LYS A 8 13.53 -7.62 -12.28
N ILE A 9 12.43 -6.93 -12.51
CA ILE A 9 11.13 -7.26 -11.94
C ILE A 9 10.27 -7.90 -13.01
N SER A 10 9.60 -8.99 -12.67
CA SER A 10 8.62 -9.65 -13.53
C SER A 10 7.22 -9.31 -13.07
N ILE A 11 6.35 -8.87 -14.00
CA ILE A 11 4.92 -8.62 -13.79
C ILE A 11 4.18 -9.16 -15.02
N ALA A 12 3.19 -10.05 -14.83
CA ALA A 12 2.30 -10.55 -15.89
C ALA A 12 3.04 -11.04 -17.16
N ASP A 13 4.05 -11.90 -16.98
CA ASP A 13 4.94 -12.44 -18.01
C ASP A 13 5.87 -11.42 -18.69
N ARG A 14 5.98 -10.19 -18.18
CA ARG A 14 6.87 -9.15 -18.70
C ARG A 14 7.97 -8.82 -17.70
N VAL A 15 9.20 -8.78 -18.18
CA VAL A 15 10.38 -8.43 -17.38
C VAL A 15 10.77 -6.98 -17.62
N TYR A 16 10.75 -6.19 -16.55
CA TYR A 16 11.11 -4.79 -16.53
C TYR A 16 12.45 -4.60 -15.79
N PRO A 17 13.50 -4.12 -16.46
CA PRO A 17 14.73 -3.73 -15.78
C PRO A 17 14.53 -2.36 -15.10
N LEU A 18 14.77 -2.29 -13.80
CA LEU A 18 14.68 -1.06 -12.99
C LEU A 18 15.99 -0.83 -12.25
N THR A 19 16.30 0.44 -11.98
CA THR A 19 17.41 0.84 -11.11
C THR A 19 16.82 1.39 -9.84
N VAL A 20 17.09 0.76 -8.70
CA VAL A 20 16.46 1.05 -7.41
C VAL A 20 17.49 1.15 -6.31
N ASP A 21 17.15 1.86 -5.23
CA ASP A 21 17.98 1.87 -4.03
C ASP A 21 17.81 0.54 -3.26
N PRO A 22 18.86 0.02 -2.59
CA PRO A 22 18.81 -1.25 -1.88
C PRO A 22 17.69 -1.33 -0.82
N SER A 23 17.36 -0.19 -0.20
CA SER A 23 16.27 -0.08 0.79
C SER A 23 14.88 -0.33 0.19
N GLN A 24 14.72 -0.17 -1.13
CA GLN A 24 13.43 -0.30 -1.82
C GLN A 24 13.28 -1.62 -2.57
N GLU A 25 14.37 -2.39 -2.78
CA GLU A 25 14.33 -3.64 -3.55
C GLU A 25 13.30 -4.63 -2.98
N GLU A 26 13.32 -4.84 -1.66
CA GLU A 26 12.41 -5.78 -1.01
C GLU A 26 10.94 -5.37 -1.18
N GLY A 27 10.65 -4.07 -1.00
CA GLY A 27 9.32 -3.50 -1.21
C GLY A 27 8.84 -3.71 -2.64
N LEU A 28 9.70 -3.47 -3.63
CA LEU A 28 9.35 -3.58 -5.05
C LEU A 28 9.15 -5.05 -5.48
N ARG A 29 9.95 -5.99 -4.97
CA ARG A 29 9.75 -7.44 -5.19
C ARG A 29 8.48 -7.97 -4.52
N SER A 30 8.15 -7.47 -3.33
CA SER A 30 6.92 -7.84 -2.63
C SER A 30 5.69 -7.32 -3.36
N ALA A 31 5.76 -6.06 -3.85
CA ALA A 31 4.71 -5.46 -4.66
C ALA A 31 4.47 -6.22 -5.97
N SER A 32 5.52 -6.61 -6.69
CA SER A 32 5.38 -7.35 -7.95
C SER A 32 4.68 -8.70 -7.74
N LYS A 33 5.04 -9.45 -6.69
CA LYS A 33 4.35 -10.71 -6.34
C LYS A 33 2.88 -10.52 -6.00
N LYS A 34 2.53 -9.42 -5.31
CA LYS A 34 1.13 -9.10 -4.98
C LYS A 34 0.32 -8.78 -6.24
N ILE A 35 0.90 -8.02 -7.17
CA ILE A 35 0.29 -7.69 -8.45
C ILE A 35 0.04 -8.99 -9.24
N ASP A 36 1.05 -9.86 -9.39
CA ASP A 36 0.89 -11.13 -10.11
C ASP A 36 -0.21 -12.02 -9.51
N LYS A 37 -0.29 -12.10 -8.18
CA LYS A 37 -1.35 -12.85 -7.50
C LYS A 37 -2.74 -12.28 -7.80
N MET A 38 -2.86 -10.96 -7.80
CA MET A 38 -4.12 -10.28 -8.07
C MET A 38 -4.55 -10.43 -9.53
N ILE A 39 -3.61 -10.34 -10.48
CA ILE A 39 -3.86 -10.61 -11.89
C ILE A 39 -4.40 -12.03 -12.09
N LYS A 40 -3.76 -13.04 -11.49
CA LYS A 40 -4.25 -14.43 -11.56
C LYS A 40 -5.67 -14.58 -11.01
N GLN A 41 -5.98 -13.91 -9.89
CA GLN A 41 -7.33 -13.94 -9.34
C GLN A 41 -8.35 -13.30 -10.28
N PHE A 42 -8.01 -12.23 -10.98
CA PHE A 42 -8.90 -11.61 -11.95
C PHE A 42 -9.04 -12.45 -13.23
N GLU A 43 -7.97 -13.08 -13.72
CA GLU A 43 -8.01 -14.02 -14.85
C GLU A 43 -8.85 -15.27 -14.54
N GLU A 44 -8.83 -15.76 -13.30
CA GLU A 44 -9.65 -16.90 -12.86
C GLU A 44 -11.13 -16.52 -12.70
N ASN A 45 -11.41 -15.36 -12.11
CA ASN A 45 -12.79 -14.95 -11.78
C ASN A 45 -13.53 -14.26 -12.94
N TYR A 46 -12.79 -13.63 -13.84
CA TYR A 46 -13.34 -12.94 -14.98
C TYR A 46 -12.62 -13.45 -16.21
N ALA A 47 -13.37 -13.92 -17.21
CA ALA A 47 -12.84 -14.34 -18.51
C ALA A 47 -12.31 -13.15 -19.35
N VAL A 48 -11.59 -12.22 -18.70
CA VAL A 48 -11.01 -11.03 -19.30
C VAL A 48 -9.83 -11.49 -20.13
N ARG A 49 -9.98 -11.36 -21.45
CA ARG A 49 -8.98 -11.78 -22.42
C ARG A 49 -7.86 -10.76 -22.61
N ASP A 50 -8.05 -9.52 -22.18
CA ASP A 50 -7.05 -8.46 -22.34
C ASP A 50 -6.25 -8.22 -21.06
N LYS A 51 -4.95 -8.52 -21.12
CA LYS A 51 -4.00 -8.31 -20.02
C LYS A 51 -3.90 -6.83 -19.62
N GLN A 52 -4.22 -5.90 -20.52
CA GLN A 52 -4.20 -4.46 -20.21
C GLN A 52 -5.38 -4.07 -19.31
N ASP A 53 -6.57 -4.62 -19.57
CA ASP A 53 -7.76 -4.35 -18.77
C ASP A 53 -7.63 -4.96 -17.36
N VAL A 54 -7.05 -6.15 -17.24
CA VAL A 54 -6.77 -6.76 -15.93
C VAL A 54 -5.79 -5.90 -15.13
N LEU A 55 -4.76 -5.33 -15.77
CA LEU A 55 -3.83 -4.40 -15.12
C LEU A 55 -4.52 -3.11 -14.67
N ALA A 56 -5.44 -2.57 -15.48
CA ALA A 56 -6.23 -1.39 -15.10
C ALA A 56 -7.15 -1.68 -13.91
N MET A 57 -7.78 -2.85 -13.86
CA MET A 57 -8.59 -3.30 -12.71
C MET A 57 -7.74 -3.44 -11.44
N CYS A 58 -6.54 -4.05 -11.55
CA CYS A 58 -5.59 -4.11 -10.43
C CYS A 58 -5.21 -2.71 -9.94
N ALA A 59 -4.90 -1.78 -10.85
CA ALA A 59 -4.55 -0.40 -10.49
C ALA A 59 -5.68 0.31 -9.75
N LEU A 60 -6.93 0.16 -10.22
CA LEU A 60 -8.10 0.72 -9.56
C LEU A 60 -8.30 0.14 -8.16
N GLN A 61 -8.16 -1.18 -8.01
CA GLN A 61 -8.28 -1.87 -6.73
C GLN A 61 -7.23 -1.38 -5.72
N PHE A 62 -5.98 -1.22 -6.15
CA PHE A 62 -4.91 -0.71 -5.29
C PHE A 62 -5.11 0.77 -4.93
N ALA A 63 -5.55 1.59 -5.88
CA ALA A 63 -5.88 2.99 -5.62
C ALA A 63 -7.02 3.09 -4.59
N SER A 64 -8.12 2.37 -4.80
CA SER A 64 -9.25 2.33 -3.86
C SER A 64 -8.85 1.86 -2.46
N GLN A 65 -8.01 0.82 -2.34
CA GLN A 65 -7.49 0.38 -1.04
C GLN A 65 -6.61 1.44 -0.35
N THR A 66 -5.88 2.23 -1.13
CA THR A 66 -5.00 3.28 -0.60
C THR A 66 -5.83 4.46 -0.11
N GLU A 67 -6.80 4.90 -0.91
CA GLU A 67 -7.76 5.95 -0.52
C GLU A 67 -8.57 5.54 0.71
N GLN A 68 -9.07 4.29 0.76
CA GLN A 68 -9.81 3.79 1.92
C GLN A 68 -8.93 3.79 3.18
N LYS A 69 -7.66 3.38 3.08
CA LYS A 69 -6.73 3.45 4.22
C LYS A 69 -6.43 4.87 4.67
N GLN A 70 -6.38 5.85 3.76
CA GLN A 70 -6.22 7.25 4.15
C GLN A 70 -7.44 7.74 4.94
N ILE A 71 -8.64 7.36 4.50
CA ILE A 71 -9.88 7.66 5.22
C ILE A 71 -9.87 7.00 6.61
N ASP A 72 -9.55 5.71 6.69
CA ASP A 72 -9.52 4.97 7.96
C ASP A 72 -8.48 5.55 8.94
N ASN A 73 -7.28 5.92 8.45
CA ASN A 73 -6.26 6.56 9.27
C ASN A 73 -6.66 7.96 9.75
N ALA A 74 -7.39 8.73 8.94
CA ALA A 74 -7.90 10.04 9.35
C ALA A 74 -8.91 9.90 10.49
N ILE A 75 -9.80 8.89 10.40
CA ILE A 75 -10.79 8.58 11.45
C ILE A 75 -10.09 8.13 12.74
N ASP A 76 -9.09 7.27 12.66
CA ASP A 76 -8.36 6.77 13.84
C ASP A 76 -7.50 7.87 14.49
N GLY A 77 -6.99 8.82 13.68
CA GLY A 77 -6.28 10.01 14.15
C GLY A 77 -7.14 10.91 15.03
N GLU A 78 -8.38 11.21 14.61
CA GLU A 78 -9.32 12.00 15.43
C GLU A 78 -9.68 11.30 16.74
N ALA A 79 -9.99 10.00 16.69
CA ALA A 79 -10.30 9.21 17.88
C ALA A 79 -9.13 9.15 18.88
N THR A 80 -7.90 9.06 18.35
CA THR A 80 -6.68 9.08 19.15
C THR A 80 -6.46 10.44 19.81
N ILE A 81 -6.65 11.54 19.07
CA ILE A 81 -6.55 12.91 19.60
C ILE A 81 -7.60 13.14 20.70
N GLU A 82 -8.85 12.69 20.53
CA GLU A 82 -9.87 12.79 21.56
C GLU A 82 -9.48 12.03 22.83
N ARG A 83 -8.92 10.82 22.70
CA ARG A 83 -8.44 10.05 23.86
C ARG A 83 -7.32 10.78 24.58
N ILE A 84 -6.36 11.35 23.86
CA ILE A 84 -5.27 12.14 24.46
C ILE A 84 -5.82 13.37 25.19
N LYS A 85 -6.79 14.09 24.61
CA LYS A 85 -7.45 15.23 25.27
C LYS A 85 -8.16 14.82 26.56
N LYS A 86 -8.86 13.67 26.57
CA LYS A 86 -9.51 13.14 27.77
C LYS A 86 -8.49 12.81 28.87
N ILE A 87 -7.36 12.21 28.51
CA ILE A 87 -6.29 11.88 29.45
C ILE A 87 -5.67 13.17 30.02
N ASN A 88 -5.38 14.17 29.18
CA ASN A 88 -4.87 15.46 29.65
C ASN A 88 -5.85 16.14 30.61
N ALA A 89 -7.15 16.16 30.30
CA ALA A 89 -8.15 16.76 31.18
C ALA A 89 -8.24 16.07 32.56
N VAL A 90 -8.05 14.76 32.61
CA VAL A 90 -7.98 14.01 33.88
C VAL A 90 -6.71 14.34 34.65
N LEU A 91 -5.57 14.50 33.94
CA LEU A 91 -4.31 14.91 34.56
C LEU A 91 -4.41 16.33 35.14
N ASP A 92 -4.97 17.28 34.39
CA ASP A 92 -5.17 18.65 34.81
C ASP A 92 -6.05 18.72 36.06
N GLN A 93 -7.16 17.95 36.10
CA GLN A 93 -8.00 17.84 37.30
C GLN A 93 -7.26 17.26 38.52
N TYR A 94 -6.25 16.43 38.31
CA TYR A 94 -5.46 15.84 39.39
C TYR A 94 -4.34 16.77 39.87
N LEU A 95 -3.83 17.63 38.99
CA LEU A 95 -2.76 18.61 39.26
C LEU A 95 -3.30 19.94 39.83
N ASP A 96 -4.56 20.29 39.55
CA ASP A 96 -5.25 21.46 40.13
C ASP A 96 -5.80 21.21 41.57
N LYS A 97 -5.43 20.08 42.19
CA LYS A 97 -5.71 19.73 43.58
C LYS A 97 -4.44 19.76 44.42
#